data_AF-A0A843CUC0-F1
#
_entry.id   AF-A0A843CUC0-F1
#
_cell.length_a   1.000
_cell.length_b   1.000
_cell.length_c   1.000
_cell.angle_alpha   90.00
_cell.angle_beta   90.00
_cell.angle_gamma   90.00
#
_symmetry.space_group_name_H-M   'P 1'
#
loop_
_entity.id
_entity.type
_entity.pdbx_description
1 polymer ?
#
loop_
_entity_poly.entity_id
_entity_poly.type
_entity_poly.pdbx_seq_one_letter_code
_entity_poly.pdbx_strand_id
1 'polypeptide(L)'
;MSIVSDAVKILENRISGSGCEDGIVRITPASSAGCPYEDGITIVTEYGGRVAELSTSFPFETTSKVSFMFDSPLKSPVQRT
;
A
#
# COMPACT_ATOMS: atom_id res chain seq x y z
N MET A 1 6.54 2.19 18.85
CA MET A 1 6.45 1.61 17.49
C MET A 1 4.97 1.37 17.21
N SER A 2 4.53 1.62 15.98
CA SER A 2 3.13 1.42 15.56
C SER A 2 2.98 0.00 15.03
N ILE A 3 1.78 -0.59 15.16
CA ILE A 3 1.46 -1.91 14.60
C ILE A 3 1.82 -2.02 13.11
N VAL A 4 1.73 -0.92 12.36
CA VAL A 4 2.09 -0.85 10.94
C VAL A 4 3.60 -0.97 10.76
N SER A 5 4.40 -0.30 11.59
CA SER A 5 5.86 -0.36 11.48
C SER A 5 6.40 -1.75 11.82
N ASP A 6 5.77 -2.42 12.79
CA ASP A 6 6.13 -3.79 13.15
C ASP A 6 5.71 -4.78 12.05
N ALA A 7 4.53 -4.62 11.45
CA ALA A 7 4.07 -5.44 10.33
C ALA A 7 4.97 -5.30 9.09
N VAL A 8 5.43 -4.08 8.77
CA VAL A 8 6.35 -3.83 7.65
C VAL A 8 7.67 -4.56 7.88
N LYS A 9 8.26 -4.49 9.08
CA LYS A 9 9.50 -5.22 9.42
C LYS A 9 9.33 -6.73 9.32
N ILE A 10 8.20 -7.27 9.76
CA ILE A 10 7.92 -8.71 9.65
C ILE A 10 7.82 -9.12 8.18
N LEU A 11 7.17 -8.30 7.35
CA LEU A 11 7.06 -8.56 5.91
C LEU A 11 8.44 -8.53 5.25
N GLU A 12 9.23 -7.48 5.48
CA GLU A 12 10.58 -7.31 4.94
C GLU A 12 11.48 -8.50 5.27
N ASN A 13 11.54 -8.89 6.56
CA ASN A 13 12.34 -10.04 7.00
C ASN A 13 11.89 -11.36 6.38
N ARG A 14 10.59 -11.52 6.07
CA ARG A 14 10.07 -12.74 5.45
C ARG A 14 10.40 -12.84 3.98
N ILE A 15 10.46 -11.72 3.27
CA ILE A 15 10.73 -11.73 1.83
C ILE A 15 12.23 -11.68 1.52
N SER A 16 13.06 -11.20 2.44
CA SER A 16 14.51 -11.19 2.27
C SER A 16 15.06 -12.61 2.08
N GLY A 17 15.85 -12.82 1.04
CA GLY A 17 16.42 -14.11 0.65
C GLY A 17 15.43 -15.11 0.04
N SER A 18 14.15 -14.75 -0.10
CA SER A 18 13.12 -15.65 -0.67
C SER A 18 13.03 -15.62 -2.20
N GLY A 19 13.69 -14.65 -2.85
CA GLY A 19 13.52 -14.35 -4.27
C GLY A 19 12.27 -13.52 -4.60
N CYS A 20 11.42 -13.22 -3.62
CA CYS A 20 10.23 -12.35 -3.78
C CYS A 20 10.51 -10.86 -3.50
N GLU A 21 11.78 -10.47 -3.36
CA GLU A 21 12.22 -9.10 -3.06
C GLU A 21 11.83 -8.11 -4.16
N ASP A 22 11.88 -8.55 -5.42
CA ASP A 22 11.43 -7.80 -6.59
C ASP A 22 9.94 -8.03 -6.91
N GLY A 23 9.18 -8.55 -5.96
CA GLY A 23 7.76 -8.82 -6.14
C GLY A 23 6.99 -7.56 -6.52
N ILE A 24 6.14 -7.70 -7.54
CA ILE A 24 5.41 -6.58 -8.14
C ILE A 24 4.21 -6.22 -7.27
N VAL A 25 4.10 -4.93 -6.94
CA VAL A 25 2.93 -4.31 -6.33
C VAL A 25 2.22 -3.52 -7.41
N ARG A 26 0.97 -3.88 -7.70
CA ARG A 26 0.13 -3.18 -8.69
C ARG A 26 -0.89 -2.31 -7.97
N ILE A 27 -1.02 -1.06 -8.39
CA ILE A 27 -1.99 -0.11 -7.87
C ILE A 27 -2.86 0.39 -9.02
N THR A 28 -4.18 0.23 -8.89
CA THR A 28 -5.16 0.61 -9.91
C THR A 28 -6.35 1.32 -9.29
N PRO A 29 -7.02 2.25 -9.99
CA PRO A 29 -8.30 2.79 -9.55
C PRO A 29 -9.35 1.68 -9.39
N ALA A 30 -10.15 1.74 -8.33
CA ALA A 30 -11.28 0.85 -8.17
C ALA A 30 -12.44 1.27 -9.10
N SER A 31 -13.15 0.30 -9.65
CA SER A 31 -14.34 0.53 -10.48
C SER A 31 -15.64 0.62 -9.66
N SER A 32 -15.62 0.14 -8.41
CA SER A 32 -16.75 0.17 -7.48
C SER A 32 -16.66 1.34 -6.51
N ALA A 33 -17.82 1.78 -6.01
CA ALA A 33 -17.87 2.67 -4.85
C ALA A 33 -17.21 1.96 -3.65
N GLY A 34 -16.12 2.53 -3.14
CA GLY A 34 -15.42 1.99 -1.98
C GLY A 34 -16.19 2.19 -0.68
N CYS A 35 -15.48 2.11 0.45
CA CYS A 35 -16.07 2.31 1.78
C CYS A 35 -16.87 3.63 1.84
N PRO A 36 -18.15 3.61 2.21
CA PRO A 36 -19.01 4.80 2.18
C PRO A 36 -18.65 5.85 3.24
N TYR A 37 -17.74 5.51 4.16
CA TYR A 37 -17.25 6.38 5.22
C TYR A 37 -15.90 7.01 4.91
N GLU A 38 -15.23 6.59 3.84
CA GLU A 38 -13.94 7.13 3.43
C GLU A 38 -14.15 8.21 2.36
N ASP A 39 -13.61 9.40 2.60
CA ASP A 39 -13.57 10.45 1.59
C ASP A 39 -12.40 10.22 0.63
N GLY A 40 -12.65 10.36 -0.67
CA GLY A 40 -11.63 10.31 -1.72
C GLY A 40 -11.94 9.30 -2.82
N ILE A 41 -10.90 8.93 -3.57
CA ILE A 41 -10.97 7.98 -4.67
C ILE A 41 -10.38 6.66 -4.19
N THR A 42 -11.16 5.60 -4.32
CA THR A 42 -10.71 4.25 -3.96
C THR A 42 -9.72 3.73 -5.00
N ILE A 43 -8.56 3.30 -4.52
CA ILE A 43 -7.56 2.54 -5.28
C ILE A 43 -7.42 1.15 -4.70
N VAL A 44 -7.05 0.21 -5.55
CA VAL A 44 -6.81 -1.20 -5.21
C VAL A 44 -5.32 -1.46 -5.35
N THR A 45 -4.71 -2.01 -4.31
CA THR A 45 -3.32 -2.48 -4.31
C THR A 45 -3.28 -4.01 -4.25
N GLU A 46 -2.51 -4.63 -5.14
CA GLU A 46 -2.37 -6.08 -5.23
C GLU A 46 -0.90 -6.49 -5.11
N TYR A 47 -0.62 -7.48 -4.25
CA TYR A 47 0.69 -8.10 -4.08
C TYR A 47 0.55 -9.56 -3.64
N GLY A 48 1.17 -10.49 -4.37
CA GLY A 48 1.17 -11.92 -4.00
C GLY A 48 -0.22 -12.54 -3.84
N GLY A 49 -1.20 -12.10 -4.64
CA GLY A 49 -2.60 -12.53 -4.56
C GLY A 49 -3.38 -11.96 -3.37
N ARG A 50 -2.76 -11.06 -2.59
CA ARG A 50 -3.43 -10.27 -1.56
C ARG A 50 -3.86 -8.94 -2.14
N VAL A 51 -5.06 -8.51 -1.78
CA VAL A 51 -5.69 -7.28 -2.28
C VAL A 51 -6.01 -6.39 -1.09
N ALA A 52 -5.73 -5.10 -1.21
CA ALA A 52 -6.09 -4.08 -0.25
C ALA A 52 -6.71 -2.88 -0.97
N GLU A 53 -7.75 -2.30 -0.39
CA GLU A 53 -8.38 -1.07 -0.87
C GLU A 53 -7.95 0.10 0.00
N LEU A 54 -7.64 1.23 -0.62
CA LEU A 54 -7.14 2.45 0.04
C LEU A 54 -7.86 3.66 -0.56
N SER A 55 -8.09 4.71 0.22
CA SER A 55 -8.58 5.99 -0.31
C SER A 55 -7.43 6.97 -0.57
N THR A 56 -7.46 7.63 -1.73
CA THR A 56 -6.50 8.67 -2.12
C THR A 56 -7.19 9.91 -2.66
N SER A 57 -6.52 11.06 -2.58
CA SER A 57 -7.08 12.33 -3.07
C SER A 57 -7.17 12.42 -4.60
N PHE A 58 -6.41 11.60 -5.31
CA PHE A 58 -6.34 11.59 -6.77
C PHE A 58 -6.22 10.15 -7.28
N PRO A 59 -6.83 9.84 -8.44
CA PRO A 59 -6.68 8.52 -9.04
C PRO A 59 -5.28 8.42 -9.63
N PHE A 60 -4.63 7.28 -9.42
CA PHE A 60 -3.42 6.96 -10.16
C PHE A 60 -3.33 5.45 -10.39
N GLU A 61 -2.63 5.11 -11.46
CA GLU A 61 -2.27 3.74 -11.79
C GLU A 61 -0.75 3.65 -11.81
N THR A 62 -0.20 2.71 -11.06
CA THR A 62 1.25 2.50 -11.03
C THR A 62 1.59 1.06 -10.71
N THR A 63 2.79 0.68 -11.09
CA THR A 63 3.37 -0.62 -10.77
C THR A 63 4.72 -0.36 -10.15
N SER A 64 4.93 -0.86 -8.93
CA SER A 64 6.17 -0.70 -8.19
C SER A 64 6.69 -2.05 -7.72
N LYS A 65 7.92 -2.07 -7.21
CA LYS A 65 8.49 -3.22 -6.52
C LYS A 65 8.23 -3.07 -5.03
N VAL A 66 7.92 -4.17 -4.35
CA VAL A 66 7.73 -4.18 -2.89
C VAL A 66 8.98 -3.66 -2.16
N SER A 67 10.18 -3.98 -2.68
CA SER A 67 11.46 -3.49 -2.16
C SER A 67 11.58 -1.96 -2.15
N PHE A 68 10.91 -1.25 -3.08
CA PHE A 68 10.94 0.22 -3.14
C PHE A 68 9.95 0.88 -2.18
N MET A 69 9.07 0.09 -1.55
CA MET A 69 8.05 0.61 -0.63
C MET A 69 8.50 0.55 0.84
N PHE A 70 9.55 -0.23 1.16
CA PHE A 70 10.18 -0.20 2.48
C PHE A 70 10.84 1.15 2.75
N ASP A 71 10.85 1.54 4.02
CA ASP A 71 11.38 2.83 4.50
C ASP A 71 10.77 4.08 3.84
N SER A 72 9.71 3.92 3.04
CA SER A 72 8.98 5.05 2.48
C SER A 72 8.42 5.88 3.63
N PRO A 73 8.75 7.18 3.71
CA PRO A 73 8.29 8.01 4.79
C PRO A 73 6.76 8.07 4.71
N LEU A 74 6.08 7.50 5.70
CA LEU A 74 4.69 7.80 5.96
C LEU A 74 4.65 9.29 6.30
N LYS A 75 4.41 10.14 5.29
CA LYS A 75 4.21 11.57 5.52
C LYS A 75 3.18 11.67 6.65
N SER A 76 3.56 12.35 7.72
CA SER A 76 2.70 12.57 8.88
C SER A 76 1.31 12.93 8.38
N PRO A 77 0.23 12.34 8.93
CA PRO A 77 -1.10 12.66 8.48
C PRO A 77 -1.26 14.18 8.52
N VAL A 78 -1.70 14.77 7.40
CA VAL A 78 -2.14 16.16 7.41
C VAL A 78 -3.35 16.16 8.34
N GLN A 79 -3.14 16.55 9.60
CA GLN A 79 -4.22 16.86 10.52
C GLN A 79 -4.99 18.02 9.89
N ARG A 80 -6.13 17.70 9.28
CA ARG A 80 -7.13 18.70 8.96
C ARG A 80 -7.81 19.06 10.27
N THR A 81 -7.36 20.16 10.87
CA THR A 81 -8.06 20.87 11.96
C THR A 81 -9.31 21.52 11.40
#